data_AF-A0A939EW57-F1
#
_entry.id   AF-A0A939EW57-F1
#
_cell.length_a   1.000
_cell.length_b   1.000
_cell.length_c   1.000
_cell.angle_alpha   90.00
_cell.angle_beta   90.00
_cell.angle_gamma   90.00
#
_symmetry.space_group_name_H-M   'P 1'
#
loop_
_entity.id
_entity.type
_entity.pdbx_description
1 polymer ?
#
loop_
_entity_poly.entity_id
_entity_poly.type
_entity_poly.pdbx_seq_one_letter_code
_entity_poly.pdbx_strand_id
1 'polypeptide(L)'
;MHKLYSCLLGGALLLSLTACPGGEPFEQIPVPMYKPLLMPRTQLEQAVAVLPPQEMHNTGKIYLRDPYILINERYEGVHIINNQNPASPQPVAFLRIPGNVDVAMKGNMLYADSGSDLLTFDVSNMQAARLLNRVRDAVPELPMPEAGNVPTEYQPENRPADAVVVGWQKL
;
A
#
# COMPACT_ATOMS: atom_id res chain seq x y z
N MET A 1 26.90 72.79 -1.31
CA MET A 1 26.16 71.89 -0.40
C MET A 1 25.41 70.75 -1.09
N HIS A 2 25.24 70.72 -2.43
CA HIS A 2 24.56 69.60 -3.12
C HIS A 2 25.38 68.31 -3.34
N LYS A 3 26.72 68.38 -3.37
CA LYS A 3 27.57 67.20 -3.62
C LYS A 3 27.66 66.22 -2.44
N LEU A 4 27.33 66.66 -1.21
CA LEU A 4 27.39 65.80 -0.02
C LEU A 4 26.13 64.91 0.12
N TYR A 5 24.95 65.42 -0.28
CA TYR A 5 23.70 64.66 -0.24
C TYR A 5 23.66 63.54 -1.29
N SER A 6 24.34 63.72 -2.43
CA SER A 6 24.39 62.70 -3.49
C SER A 6 25.19 61.46 -3.08
N CYS A 7 26.24 61.62 -2.26
CA CYS A 7 26.97 60.48 -1.68
C CYS A 7 26.20 59.81 -0.53
N LEU A 8 25.42 60.56 0.24
CA LEU A 8 24.59 60.03 1.34
C LEU A 8 23.37 59.23 0.83
N LEU A 9 22.76 59.63 -0.29
CA LEU A 9 21.71 58.82 -0.94
C LEU A 9 22.26 57.54 -1.60
N GLY A 10 23.47 57.58 -2.15
CA GLY A 10 24.11 56.40 -2.75
C GLY A 10 24.51 55.33 -1.73
N GLY A 11 24.95 55.74 -0.53
CA GLY A 11 25.32 54.82 0.54
C GLY A 11 24.13 54.07 1.16
N ALA A 12 22.97 54.73 1.28
CA ALA A 12 21.76 54.12 1.83
C ALA A 12 21.14 53.06 0.90
N LEU A 13 21.34 53.18 -0.42
CA LEU A 13 20.83 52.23 -1.43
C LEU A 13 21.68 50.94 -1.53
N LEU A 14 22.92 50.97 -1.04
CA LEU A 14 23.81 49.79 -1.02
C LEU A 14 23.63 48.92 0.24
N LEU A 15 23.00 49.45 1.29
CA LEU A 15 22.69 48.71 2.53
C LEU A 15 21.39 47.90 2.45
N SER A 16 20.54 48.14 1.43
CA SER A 16 19.29 47.40 1.22
C SER A 16 19.44 46.15 0.34
N LEU A 17 20.65 45.83 -0.12
CA LEU A 17 20.93 44.66 -0.97
C LEU A 17 21.47 43.44 -0.21
N THR A 18 21.59 43.49 1.11
CA THR A 18 21.83 42.26 1.91
C THR A 18 20.52 41.52 2.15
N ALA A 19 19.90 41.04 1.06
CA ALA A 19 19.01 39.90 1.18
C ALA A 19 19.91 38.69 1.44
N CYS A 20 20.02 38.26 2.70
CA CYS A 20 20.43 36.88 2.97
C CYS A 20 19.32 35.99 2.40
N PRO A 21 19.54 35.17 1.36
CA PRO A 21 18.70 34.02 1.17
C PRO A 21 19.20 33.00 2.20
N GLY A 22 18.94 33.26 3.48
CA GLY A 22 18.85 32.20 4.44
C GLY A 22 17.59 31.44 4.05
N GLY A 23 17.69 30.60 3.02
CA GLY A 23 16.64 29.64 2.73
C GLY A 23 16.35 28.94 4.04
N GLU A 24 15.09 28.95 4.43
CA GLU A 24 14.61 28.09 5.52
C GLU A 24 15.34 26.76 5.39
N PRO A 25 16.05 26.28 6.42
CA PRO A 25 16.76 25.01 6.32
C PRO A 25 15.75 24.01 5.81
N PHE A 26 16.02 23.40 4.64
CA PHE A 26 15.16 22.36 4.09
C PHE A 26 14.91 21.40 5.23
N GLU A 27 13.66 21.36 5.70
CA GLU A 27 13.28 20.46 6.77
C GLU A 27 13.59 19.07 6.24
N GLN A 28 14.63 18.44 6.79
CA GLN A 28 15.03 17.10 6.39
C GLN A 28 13.91 16.18 6.82
N ILE A 29 12.98 15.90 5.89
CA ILE A 29 11.93 14.91 6.10
C ILE A 29 12.66 13.60 6.41
N PRO A 30 12.48 13.02 7.61
CA PRO A 30 13.15 11.77 7.96
C PRO A 30 12.79 10.72 6.92
N VAL A 31 13.81 10.12 6.28
CA VAL A 31 13.58 9.04 5.31
C VAL A 31 13.09 7.82 6.08
N PRO A 32 11.88 7.31 5.80
CA PRO A 32 11.34 6.18 6.54
C PRO A 32 12.13 4.92 6.22
N MET A 33 12.20 4.01 7.18
CA MET A 33 12.79 2.70 7.00
C MET A 33 11.70 1.63 6.93
N TYR A 34 11.93 0.62 6.09
CA TYR A 34 11.00 -0.47 5.89
C TYR A 34 11.71 -1.82 5.88
N LYS A 35 11.00 -2.85 6.33
CA LYS A 35 11.36 -4.25 6.07
C LYS A 35 10.24 -4.96 5.29
N PRO A 36 10.56 -5.86 4.37
CA PRO A 36 9.56 -6.66 3.68
C PRO A 36 9.00 -7.73 4.63
N LEU A 37 7.73 -8.03 4.46
CA LEU A 37 7.11 -9.23 4.99
C LEU A 37 7.31 -10.32 3.93
N LEU A 38 8.09 -11.33 4.27
CA LEU A 38 8.47 -12.41 3.36
C LEU A 38 7.70 -13.68 3.68
N MET A 39 7.26 -14.38 2.65
CA MET A 39 6.63 -15.70 2.76
C MET A 39 7.26 -16.67 1.76
N PRO A 40 7.65 -17.89 2.18
CA PRO A 40 8.09 -18.93 1.25
C PRO A 40 7.02 -19.22 0.20
N ARG A 41 7.43 -19.43 -1.05
CA ARG A 41 6.50 -19.65 -2.17
C ARG A 41 5.49 -20.76 -1.89
N THR A 42 5.94 -21.89 -1.35
CA THR A 42 5.08 -23.05 -1.03
C THR A 42 4.04 -22.71 0.03
N GLN A 43 4.41 -21.92 1.04
CA GLN A 43 3.50 -21.46 2.09
C GLN A 43 2.46 -20.47 1.52
N LEU A 44 2.89 -19.54 0.66
CA LEU A 44 2.00 -18.57 0.02
C LEU A 44 0.88 -19.25 -0.76
N GLU A 45 1.22 -20.30 -1.50
CA GLU A 45 0.28 -21.04 -2.33
C GLU A 45 -0.75 -21.84 -1.51
N GLN A 46 -0.39 -22.25 -0.30
CA GLN A 46 -1.26 -22.97 0.64
C GLN A 46 -2.04 -22.05 1.59
N ALA A 47 -1.67 -20.76 1.67
CA ALA A 47 -2.22 -19.86 2.67
C ALA A 47 -3.60 -19.27 2.30
N VAL A 48 -4.02 -19.38 1.04
CA VAL A 48 -5.32 -18.86 0.59
C VAL A 48 -6.46 -19.65 1.23
N ALA A 49 -7.37 -18.97 1.92
CA ALA A 49 -8.47 -19.61 2.62
C ALA A 49 -9.67 -18.66 2.81
N VAL A 50 -10.87 -19.22 2.84
CA VAL A 50 -12.05 -18.52 3.34
C VAL A 50 -12.16 -18.78 4.84
N LEU A 51 -12.19 -17.72 5.62
CA LEU A 51 -12.24 -17.73 7.08
C LEU A 51 -13.54 -17.09 7.57
N PRO A 52 -13.94 -17.34 8.83
CA PRO A 52 -14.97 -16.54 9.49
C PRO A 52 -14.63 -15.04 9.46
N PRO A 53 -15.61 -14.14 9.65
CA PRO A 53 -15.37 -12.72 9.74
C PRO A 53 -14.25 -12.37 10.73
N GLN A 54 -13.41 -11.41 10.35
CA GLN A 54 -12.30 -10.91 11.17
C GLN A 54 -12.50 -9.43 11.48
N GLU A 55 -11.81 -8.95 12.51
CA GLU A 55 -11.75 -7.52 12.79
C GLU A 55 -10.99 -6.79 11.66
N MET A 56 -11.37 -5.55 11.41
CA MET A 56 -10.74 -4.69 10.41
C MET A 56 -9.68 -3.82 11.08
N HIS A 57 -8.49 -3.74 10.50
CA HIS A 57 -7.37 -2.98 11.10
C HIS A 57 -6.76 -1.95 10.14
N ASN A 58 -6.27 -2.39 8.99
CA ASN A 58 -5.54 -1.59 7.99
C ASN A 58 -6.24 -1.69 6.62
N THR A 59 -7.48 -1.23 6.59
CA THR A 59 -8.33 -1.36 5.41
C THR A 59 -7.87 -0.47 4.27
N GLY A 60 -8.10 -0.96 3.05
CA GLY A 60 -7.75 -0.30 1.81
C GLY A 60 -8.99 -0.02 0.96
N LYS A 61 -8.92 -0.44 -0.31
CA LYS A 61 -9.96 -0.17 -1.30
C LYS A 61 -11.26 -0.90 -0.98
N ILE A 62 -12.36 -0.29 -1.39
CA ILE A 62 -13.72 -0.82 -1.25
C ILE A 62 -14.27 -1.13 -2.65
N TYR A 63 -14.87 -2.31 -2.81
CA TYR A 63 -15.55 -2.75 -4.02
C TYR A 63 -17.00 -3.09 -3.72
N LEU A 64 -17.92 -2.62 -4.57
CA LEU A 64 -19.35 -2.87 -4.44
C LEU A 64 -19.77 -3.94 -5.46
N ARG A 65 -20.43 -4.98 -4.98
CA ARG A 65 -21.03 -6.04 -5.79
C ARG A 65 -22.35 -6.44 -5.16
N ASP A 66 -23.44 -5.80 -5.58
CA ASP A 66 -24.75 -5.96 -4.94
C ASP A 66 -25.11 -7.43 -4.64
N PRO A 67 -25.56 -7.73 -3.40
CA PRO A 67 -25.73 -6.84 -2.24
C PRO A 67 -24.48 -6.71 -1.35
N TYR A 68 -23.30 -7.11 -1.81
CA TYR A 68 -22.08 -7.21 -1.01
C TYR A 68 -21.15 -6.00 -1.12
N ILE A 69 -20.46 -5.73 -0.03
CA ILE A 69 -19.31 -4.83 0.05
C ILE A 69 -18.08 -5.71 0.30
N LEU A 70 -17.05 -5.51 -0.51
CA LEU A 70 -15.74 -6.11 -0.34
C LEU A 70 -14.77 -5.02 0.12
N ILE A 71 -14.05 -5.24 1.21
CA ILE A 71 -13.08 -4.28 1.75
C ILE A 71 -11.73 -4.99 1.83
N ASN A 72 -10.73 -4.48 1.11
CA ASN A 72 -9.37 -5.01 1.23
C ASN A 72 -8.81 -4.73 2.64
N GLU A 73 -8.19 -5.75 3.24
CA GLU A 73 -7.32 -5.65 4.40
C GLU A 73 -5.89 -5.74 3.88
N ARG A 74 -5.14 -4.64 3.98
CA ARG A 74 -3.87 -4.50 3.26
C ARG A 74 -2.91 -5.62 3.66
N TYR A 75 -2.43 -6.36 2.66
CA TYR A 75 -1.53 -7.52 2.75
C TYR A 75 -2.14 -8.81 3.29
N GLU A 76 -3.40 -8.80 3.73
CA GLU A 76 -4.00 -9.96 4.41
C GLU A 76 -5.14 -10.60 3.63
N GLY A 77 -5.94 -9.80 2.92
CA GLY A 77 -7.05 -10.33 2.12
C GLY A 77 -8.22 -9.37 1.96
N VAL A 78 -9.44 -9.93 1.98
CA VAL A 78 -10.67 -9.19 1.67
C VAL A 78 -11.77 -9.55 2.66
N HIS A 79 -12.28 -8.55 3.36
CA HIS A 79 -13.51 -8.62 4.15
C HIS A 79 -14.72 -8.64 3.22
N ILE A 80 -15.65 -9.56 3.46
CA ILE A 80 -16.89 -9.70 2.70
C ILE A 80 -18.06 -9.40 3.62
N ILE A 81 -18.82 -8.37 3.27
CA ILE A 81 -19.93 -7.84 4.06
C ILE A 81 -21.20 -7.94 3.23
N ASN A 82 -22.22 -8.59 3.77
CA ASN A 82 -23.58 -8.54 3.22
C ASN A 82 -24.22 -7.20 3.59
N ASN A 83 -24.55 -6.40 2.58
CA ASN A 83 -25.17 -5.09 2.70
C ASN A 83 -26.61 -5.07 2.16
N GLN A 84 -27.32 -6.20 2.22
CA GLN A 84 -28.74 -6.30 1.82
C GLN A 84 -29.64 -5.34 2.61
N ASN A 85 -29.31 -5.09 3.89
CA ASN A 85 -29.87 -4.02 4.69
C ASN A 85 -28.77 -2.99 4.99
N PRO A 86 -28.70 -1.86 4.26
CA PRO A 86 -27.67 -0.84 4.48
C PRO A 86 -27.68 -0.19 5.87
N ALA A 87 -28.80 -0.27 6.60
CA ALA A 87 -28.86 0.22 7.98
C ALA A 87 -28.21 -0.76 8.98
N SER A 88 -27.90 -2.00 8.56
CA SER A 88 -27.30 -3.03 9.41
C SER A 88 -26.46 -4.01 8.57
N PRO A 89 -25.30 -3.58 8.02
CA PRO A 89 -24.40 -4.45 7.28
C PRO A 89 -23.87 -5.59 8.14
N GLN A 90 -23.72 -6.78 7.56
CA GLN A 90 -23.31 -8.00 8.26
C GLN A 90 -22.01 -8.55 7.67
N PRO A 91 -20.89 -8.57 8.40
CA PRO A 91 -19.70 -9.32 8.00
C PRO A 91 -20.04 -10.82 7.86
N VAL A 92 -19.71 -11.43 6.72
CA VAL A 92 -20.07 -12.83 6.44
C VAL A 92 -18.87 -13.74 6.21
N ALA A 93 -17.74 -13.21 5.75
CA ALA A 93 -16.52 -13.98 5.55
C ALA A 93 -15.30 -13.06 5.46
N PHE A 94 -14.12 -13.66 5.64
CA PHE A 94 -12.84 -13.06 5.27
C PHE A 94 -12.12 -13.99 4.30
N LEU A 95 -11.86 -13.50 3.08
CA LEU A 95 -11.05 -14.22 2.10
C LEU A 95 -9.58 -13.85 2.32
N ARG A 96 -8.85 -14.71 3.03
CA ARG A 96 -7.42 -14.52 3.30
C ARG A 96 -6.62 -14.75 2.03
N ILE A 97 -5.89 -13.72 1.61
CA ILE A 97 -4.98 -13.71 0.46
C ILE A 97 -3.73 -12.94 0.89
N PRO A 98 -2.65 -13.63 1.32
CA PRO A 98 -1.44 -12.93 1.72
C PRO A 98 -0.85 -12.14 0.55
N GLY A 99 -0.41 -10.91 0.84
CA GLY A 99 0.08 -9.99 -0.18
C GLY A 99 -0.99 -9.31 -1.01
N ASN A 100 -2.26 -9.37 -0.58
CA ASN A 100 -3.35 -8.69 -1.29
C ASN A 100 -3.38 -7.19 -1.00
N VAL A 101 -3.34 -6.37 -2.04
CA VAL A 101 -3.49 -4.91 -1.99
C VAL A 101 -4.69 -4.45 -2.80
N ASP A 102 -5.01 -5.15 -3.88
CA ASP A 102 -6.10 -4.78 -4.76
C ASP A 102 -6.92 -5.98 -5.20
N VAL A 103 -8.18 -5.70 -5.54
CA VAL A 103 -9.06 -6.67 -6.15
C VAL A 103 -9.81 -6.05 -7.31
N ALA A 104 -10.32 -6.85 -8.23
CA ALA A 104 -11.22 -6.38 -9.26
C ALA A 104 -12.27 -7.45 -9.52
N MET A 105 -13.46 -7.06 -9.99
CA MET A 105 -14.54 -8.01 -10.25
C MET A 105 -15.11 -7.89 -11.66
N LYS A 106 -15.44 -9.03 -12.24
CA LYS A 106 -16.24 -9.14 -13.47
C LYS A 106 -17.25 -10.27 -13.34
N GLY A 107 -18.53 -9.92 -13.17
CA GLY A 107 -19.58 -10.91 -12.91
C GLY A 107 -19.37 -11.61 -11.56
N ASN A 108 -19.12 -12.92 -11.61
CA ASN A 108 -18.80 -13.76 -10.44
C ASN A 108 -17.30 -14.07 -10.31
N MET A 109 -16.46 -13.43 -11.13
CA MET A 109 -15.02 -13.59 -11.07
C MET A 109 -14.42 -12.47 -10.22
N LEU A 110 -13.69 -12.84 -9.17
CA LEU A 110 -12.87 -11.94 -8.38
C LEU A 110 -11.40 -12.16 -8.76
N TYR A 111 -10.74 -11.10 -9.17
CA TYR A 111 -9.30 -11.06 -9.41
C TYR A 111 -8.65 -10.38 -8.22
N ALA A 112 -7.54 -10.93 -7.74
CA ALA A 112 -6.84 -10.40 -6.57
C ALA A 112 -5.34 -10.61 -6.75
N ASP A 113 -4.54 -9.64 -6.32
CA ASP A 113 -3.10 -9.85 -6.19
C ASP A 113 -2.77 -10.67 -4.94
N SER A 114 -1.62 -11.35 -4.97
CA SER A 114 -1.04 -12.07 -3.83
C SER A 114 0.49 -11.96 -3.93
N GLY A 115 1.03 -10.82 -3.50
CA GLY A 115 2.41 -10.45 -3.82
C GLY A 115 2.54 -10.17 -5.32
N SER A 116 3.45 -10.86 -6.00
CA SER A 116 3.64 -10.77 -7.46
C SER A 116 2.63 -11.59 -8.27
N ASP A 117 1.80 -12.41 -7.62
CA ASP A 117 0.88 -13.32 -8.30
C ASP A 117 -0.49 -12.67 -8.56
N LEU A 118 -1.16 -13.12 -9.63
CA LEU A 118 -2.56 -12.82 -9.90
C LEU A 118 -3.42 -14.05 -9.66
N LEU A 119 -4.39 -13.93 -8.76
CA LEU A 119 -5.33 -14.98 -8.42
C LEU A 119 -6.69 -14.69 -9.05
N THR A 120 -7.41 -15.75 -9.40
CA THR A 120 -8.76 -15.68 -9.92
C THR A 120 -9.65 -16.60 -9.11
N PHE A 121 -10.74 -16.06 -8.57
CA PHE A 121 -11.71 -16.77 -7.76
C PHE A 121 -13.09 -16.75 -8.42
N ASP A 122 -13.82 -17.86 -8.27
CA ASP A 122 -15.27 -17.91 -8.42
C ASP A 122 -15.91 -17.52 -7.09
N VAL A 123 -16.65 -16.41 -7.10
CA VAL A 123 -17.38 -15.87 -5.94
C VAL A 123 -18.89 -15.87 -6.17
N SER A 124 -19.39 -16.83 -6.95
CA SER A 124 -20.85 -17.09 -7.06
C SER A 124 -21.50 -17.35 -5.69
N ASN A 125 -20.75 -17.90 -4.74
CA ASN A 125 -21.06 -17.86 -3.31
C ASN A 125 -19.98 -17.07 -2.56
N MET A 126 -20.35 -15.89 -2.07
CA MET A 126 -19.44 -14.97 -1.37
C MET A 126 -18.88 -15.53 -0.05
N GLN A 127 -19.53 -16.51 0.56
CA GLN A 127 -19.05 -17.18 1.78
C GLN A 127 -18.22 -18.44 1.48
N ALA A 128 -18.07 -18.80 0.20
CA ALA A 128 -17.35 -19.99 -0.23
C ALA A 128 -16.61 -19.71 -1.54
N ALA A 129 -15.82 -18.62 -1.55
CA ALA A 129 -14.98 -18.27 -2.69
C ALA A 129 -14.05 -19.44 -3.06
N ARG A 130 -14.03 -19.81 -4.34
CA ARG A 130 -13.22 -20.91 -4.84
C ARG A 130 -12.09 -20.38 -5.71
N LEU A 131 -10.86 -20.65 -5.31
CA LEU A 131 -9.69 -20.37 -6.16
C LEU A 131 -9.76 -21.21 -7.43
N LEU A 132 -9.75 -20.56 -8.58
CA LEU A 132 -9.78 -21.20 -9.90
C LEU A 132 -8.39 -21.25 -10.52
N ASN A 133 -7.62 -20.17 -10.40
CA ASN A 133 -6.31 -20.06 -11.01
C ASN A 133 -5.37 -19.14 -10.21
N ARG A 134 -4.06 -19.41 -10.32
CA ARG A 134 -2.97 -18.55 -9.85
C ARG A 134 -1.97 -18.43 -10.99
N VAL A 135 -1.76 -17.21 -11.47
CA VAL A 135 -0.69 -16.89 -12.41
C VAL A 135 0.46 -16.34 -11.59
N ARG A 136 1.57 -17.09 -11.51
CA ARG A 136 2.76 -16.65 -10.80
C ARG A 136 3.40 -15.46 -11.50
N ASP A 137 3.92 -14.53 -10.71
CA ASP A 137 4.74 -13.40 -11.19
C ASP A 137 4.07 -12.65 -12.36
N ALA A 138 2.74 -12.50 -12.27
CA ALA A 138 1.91 -11.84 -13.28
C ALA A 138 2.13 -10.32 -13.29
N VAL A 139 2.61 -9.78 -12.16
CA VAL A 139 2.97 -8.38 -11.97
C VAL A 139 4.35 -8.29 -11.29
N PRO A 140 5.02 -7.13 -11.35
CA PRO A 140 6.26 -6.92 -10.59
C PRO A 140 6.12 -7.23 -9.10
N GLU A 141 7.24 -7.48 -8.42
CA GLU A 141 7.26 -7.63 -6.97
C GLU A 141 6.55 -6.46 -6.29
N LEU A 142 5.79 -6.78 -5.23
CA LEU A 142 5.00 -5.82 -4.48
C LEU A 142 5.89 -4.67 -3.96
N PRO A 143 5.69 -3.43 -4.45
CA PRO A 143 6.59 -2.34 -4.12
C PRO A 143 6.40 -1.88 -2.68
N MET A 144 7.45 -1.27 -2.13
CA MET A 144 7.38 -0.53 -0.88
C MET A 144 6.33 0.60 -0.95
N PRO A 145 5.59 0.89 0.13
CA PRO A 145 4.51 1.88 0.12
C PRO A 145 4.94 3.31 -0.24
N GLU A 146 6.11 3.71 0.24
CA GLU A 146 6.70 5.04 0.02
C GLU A 146 8.22 4.91 -0.12
N ALA A 147 8.86 5.87 -0.80
CA ALA A 147 10.31 5.95 -0.92
C ALA A 147 10.98 5.99 0.46
N GLY A 148 12.03 5.19 0.66
CA GLY A 148 12.56 4.90 1.98
C GLY A 148 13.83 4.04 1.92
N ASN A 149 14.41 3.78 3.08
CA ASN A 149 15.59 2.92 3.21
C ASN A 149 15.19 1.49 3.61
N VAL A 150 15.92 0.51 3.09
CA VAL A 150 15.78 -0.90 3.45
C VAL A 150 17.11 -1.35 4.06
N PRO A 151 17.14 -1.80 5.33
CA PRO A 151 18.36 -2.35 5.94
C PRO A 151 18.98 -3.45 5.08
N THR A 152 20.31 -3.58 5.13
CA THR A 152 21.08 -4.48 4.26
C THR A 152 20.56 -5.92 4.32
N GLU A 153 20.22 -6.41 5.51
CA GLU A 153 19.70 -7.77 5.72
C GLU A 153 18.36 -8.04 5.00
N TYR A 154 17.65 -7.00 4.58
CA TYR A 154 16.36 -7.09 3.90
C TYR A 154 16.41 -6.72 2.41
N GLN A 155 17.60 -6.39 1.89
CA GLN A 155 17.80 -6.12 0.47
C GLN A 155 17.61 -7.40 -0.36
N PRO A 156 17.10 -7.32 -1.62
CA PRO A 156 16.74 -8.49 -2.43
C PRO A 156 17.80 -9.59 -2.48
N GLU A 157 19.08 -9.24 -2.60
CA GLU A 157 20.22 -10.15 -2.64
C GLU A 157 20.45 -10.96 -1.34
N ASN A 158 19.93 -10.48 -0.22
CA ASN A 158 20.11 -11.10 1.11
C ASN A 158 18.85 -11.87 1.57
N ARG A 159 17.79 -11.93 0.75
CA ARG A 159 16.55 -12.66 1.05
C ARG A 159 16.69 -14.15 0.69
N PRO A 160 15.91 -15.04 1.31
CA PRO A 160 15.77 -16.42 0.84
C PRO A 160 15.33 -16.46 -0.62
N ALA A 161 15.92 -17.33 -1.44
CA ALA A 161 15.69 -17.38 -2.88
C ALA A 161 14.23 -17.73 -3.26
N ASP A 162 13.49 -18.40 -2.38
CA ASP A 162 12.10 -18.80 -2.56
C ASP A 162 11.09 -17.87 -1.86
N ALA A 163 11.57 -16.77 -1.27
CA ALA A 163 10.73 -15.80 -0.60
C ALA A 163 9.97 -14.91 -1.59
N VAL A 164 8.70 -14.65 -1.27
CA VAL A 164 7.86 -13.68 -1.95
C VAL A 164 7.57 -12.53 -0.98
N VAL A 165 7.69 -11.29 -1.45
CA VAL A 165 7.24 -10.12 -0.69
C VAL A 165 5.71 -10.09 -0.67
N VAL A 166 5.15 -10.29 0.51
CA VAL A 166 3.70 -10.27 0.76
C VAL A 166 3.28 -9.02 1.54
N GLY A 167 4.19 -8.07 1.74
CA GLY A 167 3.88 -6.80 2.38
C GLY A 167 5.12 -6.08 2.84
N TRP A 168 4.91 -4.93 3.48
CA TRP A 168 5.98 -4.10 4.01
C TRP A 168 5.58 -3.55 5.38
N GLN A 169 6.53 -3.55 6.31
CA GLN A 169 6.36 -3.00 7.64
C GLN A 169 7.32 -1.80 7.81
N LYS A 170 6.77 -0.65 8.21
CA LYS A 170 7.56 0.51 8.60
C LYS A 170 8.29 0.22 9.90
N LEU A 171 9.57 0.55 9.97
CA LEU A 171 10.45 0.39 11.14
C LEU A 171 10.43 1.63 12.03
#